data_AF-A0A380DXT7-F1
#
_entry.id   AF-A0A380DXT7-F1
#
_cell.length_a   1.000
_cell.length_b   1.000
_cell.length_c   1.000
_cell.angle_alpha   90.00
_cell.angle_beta   90.00
_cell.angle_gamma   90.00
#
_symmetry.space_group_name_H-M   'P 1'
#
loop_
_entity.id
_entity.type
_entity.pdbx_description
1 polymer ?
#
loop_
_entity_poly.entity_id
_entity_poly.type
_entity_poly.pdbx_seq_one_letter_code
_entity_poly.pdbx_strand_id
1 'polypeptide(L)'
;MSSFWLLFSGAITAIPLILFSAGAKRIPLSLIGFIQYVGPTIMFVLGIFVFKEPFSIDQLITFIFIWTGIVLYSLSQYIKLKKHPVAKTL
;
A
#
# COMPACT_ATOMS: atom_id res chain seq x y z
N MET A 1 -7.29 -19.12 -29.72
CA MET A 1 -6.85 -19.70 -28.42
C MET A 1 -6.43 -18.63 -27.39
N SER A 2 -6.85 -17.37 -27.54
CA SER A 2 -6.47 -16.25 -26.67
C SER A 2 -7.56 -15.82 -25.67
N SER A 3 -8.84 -16.07 -25.98
CA SER A 3 -9.97 -15.58 -25.17
C SER A 3 -10.16 -16.30 -23.83
N PHE A 4 -9.54 -17.47 -23.65
CA PHE A 4 -9.65 -18.25 -22.41
C PHE A 4 -9.01 -17.54 -21.21
N TRP A 5 -7.89 -16.83 -21.41
CA TRP A 5 -7.23 -16.05 -20.35
C TRP A 5 -8.04 -14.83 -19.90
N LEU A 6 -8.87 -14.26 -20.79
CA LEU A 6 -9.71 -13.12 -20.46
C LEU A 6 -10.83 -13.47 -19.45
N LEU A 7 -11.31 -14.72 -19.47
CA LEU A 7 -12.28 -15.20 -18.47
C LEU A 7 -11.68 -15.21 -17.06
N PHE A 8 -10.39 -15.53 -16.91
CA PHE A 8 -9.70 -15.56 -15.61
C PHE A 8 -9.25 -14.17 -15.12
N SER A 9 -9.09 -13.20 -16.02
CA SER A 9 -8.76 -11.80 -15.68
C SER A 9 -9.78 -11.18 -14.70
N GLY A 10 -11.07 -11.45 -14.91
CA GLY A 10 -12.14 -10.99 -14.03
C GLY A 10 -12.01 -11.56 -12.62
N ALA A 11 -11.76 -12.86 -12.48
CA ALA A 11 -11.59 -13.52 -11.19
C ALA A 11 -10.34 -13.01 -10.44
N ILE A 12 -9.20 -12.89 -11.14
CA ILE A 12 -7.94 -12.37 -10.60
C ILE A 12 -8.09 -10.96 -10.05
N THR A 13 -8.95 -10.12 -10.65
CA THR A 13 -9.19 -8.75 -10.19
C THR A 13 -10.25 -8.69 -9.08
N ALA A 14 -11.34 -9.44 -9.22
CA ALA A 14 -12.47 -9.39 -8.30
C ALA A 14 -12.12 -9.95 -6.91
N ILE A 15 -11.36 -11.05 -6.84
CA ILE A 15 -10.99 -11.70 -5.58
C ILE A 15 -10.25 -10.73 -4.62
N PRO A 16 -9.12 -10.13 -5.01
CA PRO A 16 -8.41 -9.19 -4.13
C PRO A 16 -9.24 -7.95 -3.82
N LEU A 17 -10.09 -7.48 -4.74
CA LEU A 17 -10.96 -6.32 -4.50
C LEU A 17 -12.04 -6.61 -3.44
N ILE A 18 -12.65 -7.81 -3.47
CA ILE A 18 -13.64 -8.24 -2.48
C ILE A 18 -12.97 -8.42 -1.11
N LEU A 19 -11.79 -9.06 -1.06
CA LEU A 19 -11.00 -9.21 0.17
C LEU A 19 -10.60 -7.86 0.75
N PHE A 20 -10.14 -6.94 -0.10
CA PHE A 20 -9.80 -5.57 0.28
C PHE A 20 -11.03 -4.82 0.81
N SER A 21 -12.17 -4.88 0.11
CA SER A 21 -13.41 -4.21 0.53
C SER A 21 -13.91 -4.73 1.88
N ALA A 22 -13.79 -6.03 2.14
CA ALA A 22 -14.13 -6.61 3.44
C ALA A 22 -13.18 -6.13 4.56
N GLY A 23 -11.88 -6.05 4.28
CA GLY A 23 -10.87 -5.55 5.23
C GLY A 23 -10.96 -4.04 5.48
N ALA A 24 -11.16 -3.25 4.42
CA ALA A 24 -11.26 -1.79 4.45
C ALA A 24 -12.38 -1.29 5.38
N LYS A 25 -13.47 -2.06 5.54
CA LYS A 25 -14.54 -1.73 6.48
C LYS A 25 -14.13 -1.80 7.96
N ARG A 26 -13.01 -2.45 8.28
CA ARG A 26 -12.57 -2.74 9.66
C ARG A 26 -11.35 -1.94 10.12
N ILE A 27 -10.75 -1.17 9.24
CA ILE A 27 -9.53 -0.38 9.53
C ILE A 27 -9.78 1.09 9.19
N PRO A 28 -9.19 2.03 9.96
CA PRO A 28 -9.38 3.45 9.70
C PRO A 28 -8.79 3.82 8.34
N LEU A 29 -9.45 4.75 7.63
CA LEU A 29 -9.08 5.18 6.27
C LEU A 29 -7.61 5.63 6.16
N SER A 30 -7.09 6.24 7.24
CA SER A 30 -5.69 6.61 7.41
C SER A 30 -4.72 5.44 7.26
N LEU A 31 -5.06 4.27 7.80
CA LEU A 31 -4.22 3.07 7.76
C LEU A 31 -4.33 2.36 6.40
N ILE A 32 -5.50 2.44 5.76
CA ILE A 32 -5.71 1.91 4.41
C ILE A 32 -4.77 2.61 3.42
N GLY A 33 -4.73 3.94 3.44
CA GLY A 33 -3.82 4.71 2.59
C GLY A 33 -2.35 4.36 2.85
N PHE A 34 -1.98 4.11 4.10
CA PHE A 34 -0.63 3.66 4.46
C PHE A 34 -0.29 2.29 3.87
N ILE A 35 -1.17 1.29 4.05
CA ILE A 35 -0.97 -0.07 3.52
C ILE A 35 -0.89 -0.06 2.00
N GLN A 36 -1.62 0.83 1.32
CA GLN A 36 -1.58 0.94 -0.13
C GLN A 36 -0.20 1.38 -0.66
N TYR A 37 0.64 2.06 0.12
CA TYR A 37 2.02 2.37 -0.28
C TYR A 37 2.94 1.14 -0.39
N VAL A 38 2.53 0.00 0.15
CA VAL A 38 3.23 -1.29 -0.07
C VAL A 38 3.13 -1.68 -1.55
N GLY A 39 2.02 -1.38 -2.23
CA GLY A 39 1.82 -1.65 -3.66
C GLY A 39 2.91 -1.05 -4.57
N PRO A 40 3.11 0.28 -4.59
CA PRO A 40 4.16 0.90 -5.39
C PRO A 40 5.56 0.47 -4.94
N THR A 41 5.77 0.13 -3.66
CA THR A 41 7.05 -0.43 -3.19
C THR A 41 7.32 -1.80 -3.81
N ILE A 42 6.32 -2.69 -3.81
CA ILE A 42 6.44 -4.01 -4.45
C ILE A 42 6.62 -3.85 -5.95
N MET A 43 5.86 -2.97 -6.62
CA MET A 43 6.05 -2.67 -8.05
C MET A 43 7.47 -2.19 -8.36
N PHE A 44 8.00 -1.28 -7.55
CA PHE A 44 9.38 -0.79 -7.69
C PHE A 44 10.42 -1.89 -7.52
N VAL A 45 10.28 -2.72 -6.48
CA VAL A 45 11.16 -3.88 -6.24
C VAL A 45 11.07 -4.89 -7.40
N LEU A 46 9.87 -5.23 -7.85
CA LEU A 46 9.67 -6.12 -8.98
C LEU A 46 10.27 -5.53 -10.27
N GLY A 47 10.11 -4.23 -10.51
CA GLY A 47 10.70 -3.51 -11.65
C GLY A 47 12.21 -3.68 -11.73
N ILE A 48 12.91 -3.51 -10.61
CA ILE A 48 14.37 -3.60 -10.55
C ILE A 48 14.85 -5.06 -10.59
N PHE A 49 14.27 -5.93 -9.75
CA PHE A 49 14.82 -7.28 -9.55
C PHE A 49 14.29 -8.32 -10.55
N VAL A 50 13.02 -8.22 -10.94
CA VAL A 50 12.37 -9.20 -11.82
C VAL A 50 12.40 -8.74 -13.26
N PHE A 51 11.93 -7.51 -13.52
CA PHE A 51 11.85 -6.97 -14.88
C PHE A 51 13.17 -6.36 -15.37
N LYS A 52 14.15 -6.14 -14.47
CA LYS A 52 15.46 -5.55 -14.76
C LYS A 52 15.36 -4.24 -15.53
N GLU A 53 14.34 -3.43 -15.22
CA GLU A 53 14.18 -2.14 -15.85
C GLU A 53 15.34 -1.20 -15.47
N PRO A 54 15.76 -0.30 -16.39
CA PRO A 54 16.81 0.66 -16.11
C PRO A 54 16.39 1.55 -14.94
N PHE A 55 17.13 1.43 -13.85
CA PHE A 55 16.91 2.19 -12.65
C PHE A 55 17.47 3.60 -12.80
N SER A 56 16.58 4.58 -12.90
CA SER A 56 16.96 5.99 -13.08
C SER A 56 16.97 6.74 -11.74
N ILE A 57 17.81 7.77 -11.64
CA ILE A 57 17.99 8.58 -10.42
C ILE A 57 16.69 9.29 -10.01
N ASP A 58 15.85 9.68 -10.97
CA ASP A 58 14.51 10.24 -10.73
C ASP A 58 13.58 9.28 -9.99
N GLN A 59 13.64 7.98 -10.31
CA GLN A 59 12.86 6.93 -9.61
C GLN A 59 13.33 6.77 -8.17
N LEU A 60 14.64 6.85 -7.92
CA LEU A 60 15.20 6.81 -6.55
C LEU A 60 14.74 8.00 -5.71
N ILE A 61 14.84 9.21 -6.27
CA ILE A 61 14.44 10.44 -5.57
C ILE A 61 12.95 10.38 -5.22
N THR A 62 12.12 9.96 -6.18
CA THR A 62 10.67 9.80 -5.97
C THR A 62 10.38 8.77 -4.88
N PHE A 63 11.09 7.64 -4.88
CA PHE A 63 10.95 6.60 -3.86
C PHE A 63 11.30 7.12 -2.45
N ILE A 64 12.42 7.85 -2.32
CA ILE A 64 12.84 8.46 -1.05
C ILE A 64 11.81 9.49 -0.55
N PHE A 65 11.26 10.30 -1.46
CA PHE A 65 10.26 11.31 -1.10
C PHE A 65 8.98 10.69 -0.54
N ILE A 66 8.49 9.63 -1.18
CA ILE A 66 7.33 8.85 -0.74
C ILE A 66 7.60 8.26 0.66
N TRP A 67 8.74 7.57 0.82
CA TRP A 67 9.09 6.95 2.10
C TRP A 67 9.27 7.96 3.24
N THR A 68 9.82 9.13 2.94
CA THR A 68 9.95 10.21 3.92
C THR A 68 8.59 10.67 4.42
N GLY A 69 7.62 10.87 3.52
CA GLY A 69 6.24 11.21 3.89
C GLY A 69 5.57 10.13 4.74
N ILE A 70 5.77 8.86 4.37
CA ILE A 70 5.25 7.70 5.10
C ILE A 70 5.82 7.62 6.52
N VAL A 71 7.14 7.79 6.68
CA VAL A 71 7.81 7.77 7.99
C VAL A 71 7.32 8.91 8.87
N LEU A 72 7.25 10.14 8.34
CA LEU A 72 6.76 11.30 9.08
C LEU A 72 5.31 11.11 9.54
N TYR A 73 4.45 10.61 8.65
CA TYR A 73 3.06 10.35 8.96
C TYR A 73 2.90 9.24 10.02
N SER A 74 3.63 8.13 9.85
CA SER A 74 3.64 7.00 10.79
C SER A 74 4.10 7.43 12.18
N LEU A 75 5.18 8.22 12.26
CA LEU A 75 5.67 8.78 13.52
C LEU A 75 4.62 9.70 14.15
N SER A 76 3.98 10.57 13.37
CA SER A 76 2.92 11.46 13.86
C SER A 76 1.72 10.68 14.42
N GLN A 77 1.26 9.63 13.73
CA GLN A 77 0.18 8.76 14.23
C GLN A 77 0.60 7.97 15.47
N TYR A 78 1.82 7.42 15.51
CA TYR A 78 2.36 6.70 16.67
C TYR A 78 2.45 7.60 17.91
N ILE A 79 2.88 8.85 17.74
CA ILE A 79 2.92 9.84 18.82
C ILE A 79 1.51 10.22 19.28
N LYS A 80 0.55 10.34 18.35
CA LYS A 80 -0.86 10.64 18.67
C LYS A 80 -1.52 9.52 19.47
N LEU A 81 -1.20 8.26 19.17
CA LEU A 81 -1.63 7.08 19.92
C LEU A 81 -1.04 7.07 21.35
N LYS A 82 0.23 7.46 21.51
CA LYS A 82 0.86 7.57 22.85
C LYS A 82 0.35 8.73 23.70
N LYS A 83 -0.06 9.85 23.08
CA LYS A 83 -0.53 11.05 23.80
C LYS A 83 -1.97 10.96 24.30
N HIS A 84 -2.78 10.04 23.77
CA HIS A 84 -4.08 9.68 24.32
C HIS A 84 -4.06 8.22 24.80
N PRO A 85 -3.56 7.91 26.02
CA PRO A 85 -4.01 6.70 26.68
C PRO A 85 -5.53 6.81 26.74
N VAL A 86 -6.23 5.74 26.35
CA VAL A 86 -7.69 5.63 26.41
C VAL A 86 -8.13 5.87 27.85
N ALA A 87 -8.33 7.14 28.20
CA ALA A 87 -8.93 7.55 29.44
C ALA A 87 -10.44 7.65 29.17
N LYS A 88 -11.17 6.74 29.82
CA LYS A 88 -12.62 6.73 30.07
C LYS A 88 -13.54 6.31 28.91
N THR A 89 -14.21 5.18 29.12
CA THR A 89 -15.65 5.15 29.43
C THR A 89 -15.96 3.93 30.30
N LEU A 90 -16.07 4.18 31.62
CA LEU A 90 -17.02 3.47 32.48
C LEU A 90 -18.44 3.92 32.12
#